data_AF-A0A8X6TC29-F1
#
_entry.id   AF-A0A8X6TC29-F1
#
_cell.length_a   1.000
_cell.length_b   1.000
_cell.length_c   1.000
_cell.angle_alpha   90.00
_cell.angle_beta   90.00
_cell.angle_gamma   90.00
#
_symmetry.space_group_name_H-M   'P 1'
#
loop_
_entity.id
_entity.type
_entity.pdbx_description
1 polymer ?
#
loop_
_entity_poly.entity_id
_entity_poly.type
_entity_poly.pdbx_seq_one_letter_code
_entity_poly.pdbx_strand_id
1 'polypeptide(L)'
;MTYDSVFCFAGYYWYACICIKSCLAKFIFRFETLISQGDYKSILSVHEDISRVMVLANEFLSVPAFNILLCIMSALFAFGYTVAFNPSDDIETYFTLISGILQNIMALLLLMIPAAGCNRVTNLAQETINSLPGWLPQHRKALKMHIHQRNSKTFPMTLWNIYVIDESLLISAFGTLLTYGFLVGNIRNVND
;
A
#
# COMPACT_ATOMS: atom_id res chain seq x y z
N MET A 1 19.88 -11.50 -3.06
CA MET A 1 18.63 -11.26 -3.82
C MET A 1 19.04 -10.57 -5.11
N THR A 2 18.87 -11.21 -6.26
CA THR A 2 19.14 -10.58 -7.57
C THR A 2 18.05 -9.53 -7.84
N TYR A 3 18.41 -8.39 -8.44
CA TYR A 3 17.46 -7.29 -8.75
C TYR A 3 16.18 -7.79 -9.42
N ASP A 4 16.28 -8.81 -10.27
CA ASP A 4 15.14 -9.45 -10.95
C ASP A 4 14.07 -9.97 -9.99
N SER A 5 14.46 -10.54 -8.84
CA SER A 5 13.52 -11.06 -7.85
C SER A 5 12.65 -9.97 -7.20
N VAL A 6 13.21 -8.77 -7.04
CA VAL A 6 12.50 -7.61 -6.49
C VAL A 6 11.49 -7.06 -7.49
N PHE A 7 11.87 -6.98 -8.77
CA PHE A 7 10.98 -6.52 -9.84
C PHE A 7 9.85 -7.51 -10.12
N CYS A 8 10.13 -8.82 -10.13
CA CYS A 8 9.11 -9.84 -10.27
C CYS A 8 8.09 -9.78 -9.13
N PHE A 9 8.55 -9.61 -7.89
CA PHE A 9 7.64 -9.45 -6.76
C PHE A 9 6.85 -8.15 -6.83
N ALA A 10 7.50 -7.02 -7.12
CA ALA A 10 6.82 -5.72 -7.24
C ALA A 10 5.73 -5.75 -8.33
N GLY A 11 6.01 -6.40 -9.47
CA GLY A 11 5.03 -6.62 -10.53
C GLY A 11 3.87 -7.51 -10.10
N TYR A 12 4.15 -8.61 -9.40
CA TYR A 12 3.11 -9.48 -8.84
C TYR A 12 2.24 -8.76 -7.80
N TYR A 13 2.87 -8.02 -6.89
CA TYR A 13 2.19 -7.21 -5.87
C TYR A 13 1.30 -6.13 -6.50
N TRP A 14 1.83 -5.42 -7.50
CA TRP A 14 1.06 -4.45 -8.29
C TRP A 14 -0.17 -5.09 -8.93
N TYR A 15 0.00 -6.24 -9.60
CA TYR A 15 -1.10 -6.98 -10.21
C TYR A 15 -2.14 -7.42 -9.18
N ALA A 16 -1.71 -7.99 -8.05
CA ALA A 16 -2.59 -8.41 -6.96
C ALA A 16 -3.42 -7.24 -6.42
N CYS A 17 -2.79 -6.09 -6.15
CA CYS A 17 -3.48 -4.90 -5.69
C CYS A 17 -4.47 -4.34 -6.73
N ILE A 18 -4.14 -4.38 -8.03
CA ILE A 18 -5.09 -4.00 -9.10
C ILE A 18 -6.29 -4.94 -9.10
N CYS A 19 -6.08 -6.26 -9.04
CA CYS A 19 -7.16 -7.24 -9.00
C CYS A 19 -8.10 -6.99 -7.81
N ILE A 20 -7.53 -6.74 -6.63
CA ILE A 20 -8.30 -6.44 -5.42
C ILE A 20 -9.08 -5.13 -5.59
N LYS A 21 -8.45 -4.07 -6.10
CA LYS A 21 -9.10 -2.78 -6.39
C LYS A 21 -10.26 -2.93 -7.38
N SER A 22 -10.06 -3.67 -8.47
CA SER A 22 -11.10 -3.92 -9.48
C SER A 22 -12.25 -4.76 -8.91
N CYS A 23 -11.95 -5.74 -8.06
CA CYS A 23 -12.97 -6.55 -7.38
C CYS A 23 -13.84 -5.68 -6.45
N LEU A 24 -13.21 -4.85 -5.63
CA LEU A 24 -13.88 -3.89 -4.73
C LEU A 24 -14.71 -2.85 -5.49
N ALA A 25 -14.19 -2.27 -6.57
CA ALA A 25 -14.93 -1.32 -7.40
C ALA A 25 -16.19 -1.96 -8.02
N LYS A 26 -16.07 -3.21 -8.49
CA LYS A 26 -17.21 -3.96 -9.03
C LYS A 26 -18.23 -4.31 -7.95
N PHE A 27 -17.78 -4.56 -6.72
CA PHE A 27 -18.66 -4.74 -5.56
C PHE A 27 -19.46 -3.48 -5.25
N ILE A 28 -18.82 -2.31 -5.18
CA ILE A 28 -19.50 -1.02 -4.94
C ILE A 28 -20.54 -0.75 -6.03
N PHE A 29 -20.21 -0.99 -7.31
CA PHE A 29 -21.17 -0.84 -8.40
C PHE A 29 -22.37 -1.79 -8.28
N ARG A 30 -22.13 -3.08 -7.96
CA ARG A 30 -23.21 -4.05 -7.75
C ARG A 30 -24.04 -3.74 -6.50
N PHE A 31 -23.42 -3.17 -5.48
CA PHE A 31 -24.08 -2.81 -4.23
C PHE A 31 -25.22 -1.81 -4.46
N GLU A 32 -25.01 -0.77 -5.28
CA GLU A 32 -26.06 0.19 -5.63
C GLU A 32 -27.27 -0.49 -6.31
N THR A 33 -27.01 -1.45 -7.20
CA THR A 33 -28.09 -2.21 -7.88
C THR A 33 -28.83 -3.17 -6.95
N LEU A 34 -28.14 -3.78 -5.99
CA LEU A 34 -28.72 -4.75 -5.05
C LEU A 34 -29.54 -4.08 -3.94
N ILE A 35 -29.21 -2.83 -3.57
CA ILE A 35 -30.05 -2.02 -2.67
C ILE A 35 -31.46 -1.87 -3.24
N SER A 36 -31.58 -1.65 -4.54
CA SER A 36 -32.89 -1.53 -5.21
C SER A 36 -33.72 -2.81 -5.16
N GLN A 37 -33.11 -3.97 -4.89
CA GLN A 37 -33.77 -5.27 -4.80
C GLN A 37 -34.08 -5.70 -3.36
N GLY A 38 -33.59 -4.97 -2.34
CA GLY A 38 -33.87 -5.24 -0.93
C GLY A 38 -33.16 -6.46 -0.32
N ASP A 39 -32.25 -7.11 -1.06
CA ASP A 39 -31.52 -8.31 -0.60
C ASP A 39 -30.22 -7.96 0.14
N TYR A 40 -30.36 -7.44 1.36
CA TYR A 40 -29.21 -7.04 2.20
C TYR A 40 -28.38 -8.24 2.71
N LYS A 41 -28.95 -9.46 2.75
CA LYS A 41 -28.21 -10.66 3.20
C LYS A 41 -27.17 -11.08 2.17
N SER A 42 -27.54 -11.07 0.89
CA SER A 42 -26.62 -11.34 -0.21
C SER A 42 -25.46 -10.34 -0.23
N ILE A 43 -25.77 -9.03 -0.07
CA ILE A 43 -24.76 -7.97 0.02
C ILE A 43 -23.76 -8.22 1.16
N LEU A 44 -24.25 -8.56 2.35
CA LEU A 44 -23.40 -8.80 3.52
C LEU A 44 -22.48 -10.01 3.32
N SER A 45 -22.99 -11.08 2.69
CA SER A 45 -22.22 -12.29 2.40
C SER A 45 -21.08 -12.05 1.40
N VAL A 46 -21.35 -11.30 0.31
CA VAL A 46 -20.33 -10.99 -0.70
C VAL A 46 -19.26 -10.06 -0.12
N HIS A 47 -19.63 -9.08 0.71
CA HIS A 47 -18.65 -8.27 1.42
C HIS A 47 -17.77 -9.10 2.36
N GLU A 48 -18.36 -10.08 3.06
CA GLU A 48 -17.63 -10.96 3.96
C GLU A 48 -16.58 -11.80 3.21
N ASP A 49 -16.94 -12.36 2.06
CA ASP A 49 -16.02 -13.13 1.23
C ASP A 49 -14.87 -12.26 0.71
N ILE A 50 -15.17 -11.05 0.22
CA ILE A 50 -14.15 -10.10 -0.24
C ILE A 50 -13.22 -9.70 0.90
N SER A 51 -13.76 -9.43 2.09
CA SER A 51 -12.98 -9.07 3.27
C SER A 51 -12.06 -10.22 3.69
N ARG A 52 -12.52 -11.48 3.67
CA ARG A 52 -11.67 -12.66 3.95
C ARG A 52 -10.52 -12.79 2.95
N VAL A 53 -10.79 -12.64 1.66
CA VAL A 53 -9.76 -12.70 0.61
C VAL A 53 -8.73 -11.58 0.80
N MET A 54 -9.19 -10.38 1.16
CA MET A 54 -8.30 -9.26 1.43
C MET A 54 -7.41 -9.48 2.65
N VAL A 55 -7.93 -10.08 3.72
CA VAL A 55 -7.14 -10.44 4.92
C VAL A 55 -6.06 -11.46 4.57
N LEU A 56 -6.41 -12.52 3.83
CA LEU A 56 -5.45 -13.54 3.40
C LEU A 56 -4.37 -12.94 2.48
N ALA A 57 -4.77 -12.08 1.55
CA ALA A 57 -3.83 -11.37 0.68
C ALA A 57 -2.89 -10.48 1.49
N ASN A 58 -3.40 -9.73 2.46
CA ASN A 58 -2.60 -8.89 3.33
C ASN A 58 -1.61 -9.74 4.16
N GLU A 59 -2.05 -10.83 4.79
CA GLU A 59 -1.19 -11.71 5.60
C GLU A 59 -0.04 -12.29 4.79
N PHE A 60 -0.29 -12.69 3.54
CA PHE A 60 0.72 -13.25 2.65
C PHE A 60 1.69 -12.20 2.08
N LEU A 61 1.17 -11.02 1.70
CA LEU A 61 1.94 -10.01 0.97
C LEU A 61 2.65 -9.00 1.89
N SER A 62 2.15 -8.82 3.11
CA SER A 62 2.64 -7.86 4.12
C SER A 62 4.14 -8.01 4.41
N VAL A 63 4.56 -9.24 4.74
CA VAL A 63 5.93 -9.56 5.15
C VAL A 63 6.93 -9.36 3.99
N PRO A 64 6.69 -9.92 2.79
CA PRO A 64 7.55 -9.68 1.64
C PRO A 64 7.58 -8.20 1.20
N ALA A 65 6.43 -7.50 1.22
CA ALA A 65 6.36 -6.09 0.86
C ALA A 65 7.19 -5.22 1.81
N PHE A 66 7.16 -5.49 3.12
CA PHE A 66 8.00 -4.82 4.11
C PHE A 66 9.49 -5.03 3.86
N ASN A 67 9.91 -6.27 3.64
CA ASN A 67 11.32 -6.59 3.36
C ASN A 67 11.81 -5.90 2.07
N ILE A 68 10.98 -5.86 1.04
CA ILE A 68 11.31 -5.18 -0.21
C ILE A 68 11.39 -3.67 -0.04
N LEU A 69 10.49 -3.06 0.74
CA LEU A 69 10.57 -1.64 1.08
C LEU A 69 11.90 -1.32 1.75
N LEU A 70 12.33 -2.12 2.73
CA LEU A 70 13.62 -1.95 3.39
C LEU A 70 14.79 -2.06 2.40
N CYS A 71 14.78 -3.07 1.52
CA CYS A 71 15.82 -3.23 0.49
C CYS A 71 15.88 -2.00 -0.44
N ILE A 72 14.74 -1.48 -0.89
CA ILE A 72 14.66 -0.30 -1.76
C ILE A 72 15.20 0.94 -1.03
N MET A 73 14.83 1.16 0.23
CA MET A 73 15.31 2.28 1.04
C MET A 73 16.82 2.23 1.25
N SER A 74 17.36 1.05 1.59
CA SER A 74 18.80 0.85 1.74
C SER A 74 19.56 1.08 0.42
N ALA A 75 19.00 0.62 -0.71
CA ALA A 75 19.59 0.84 -2.02
C ALA A 75 19.60 2.33 -2.40
N LEU A 76 18.49 3.05 -2.20
CA LEU A 76 18.42 4.49 -2.44
C LEU A 76 19.44 5.27 -1.62
N PHE A 77 19.59 4.91 -0.35
CA PHE A 77 20.61 5.52 0.50
C PHE A 77 22.03 5.24 0.00
N ALA A 78 22.34 3.99 -0.36
CA ALA A 78 23.66 3.61 -0.87
C ALA A 78 24.01 4.32 -2.18
N PHE A 79 23.08 4.38 -3.14
CA PHE A 79 23.27 5.09 -4.40
C PHE A 79 23.41 6.61 -4.18
N GLY A 80 22.53 7.20 -3.37
CA GLY A 80 22.58 8.63 -3.06
C GLY A 80 23.87 9.03 -2.33
N TYR A 81 24.32 8.19 -1.39
CA TYR A 81 25.60 8.37 -0.70
C TYR A 81 26.77 8.30 -1.70
N THR A 82 26.78 7.32 -2.59
CA THR A 82 27.84 7.17 -3.59
C THR A 82 27.91 8.38 -4.51
N VAL A 83 26.78 8.85 -5.02
CA VAL A 83 26.70 10.04 -5.88
C VAL A 83 27.17 11.30 -5.16
N ALA A 84 26.79 11.47 -3.89
CA ALA A 84 27.10 12.69 -3.13
C ALA A 84 28.55 12.76 -2.65
N PHE A 85 29.14 11.64 -2.24
CA PHE A 85 30.44 11.63 -1.54
C PHE A 85 31.57 10.98 -2.32
N ASN A 86 31.25 10.19 -3.34
CA ASN A 86 32.22 9.57 -4.24
C ASN A 86 31.80 9.77 -5.70
N PRO A 87 31.72 11.03 -6.16
CA PRO A 87 31.37 11.30 -7.55
C PRO A 87 32.41 10.64 -8.46
N SER A 88 31.97 9.66 -9.24
CA SER A 88 32.81 9.11 -10.31
C SER A 88 32.99 10.17 -11.39
N ASP A 89 34.24 10.40 -11.80
CA ASP A 89 34.55 11.20 -12.99
C ASP A 89 34.13 10.48 -14.30
N ASP A 90 33.90 9.17 -14.21
CA ASP A 90 33.41 8.35 -15.31
C ASP A 90 31.90 8.52 -15.54
N ILE A 91 31.55 8.93 -16.76
CA ILE A 91 30.17 9.20 -17.20
C ILE A 91 29.32 7.92 -17.15
N GLU A 92 29.89 6.76 -17.50
CA GLU A 92 29.15 5.49 -17.53
C GLU A 92 28.74 5.06 -16.12
N THR A 93 29.66 5.17 -15.16
CA THR A 93 29.38 4.92 -13.74
C THR A 93 28.34 5.89 -13.20
N TYR A 94 28.46 7.18 -13.49
CA TYR A 94 27.49 8.19 -13.05
C TYR A 94 26.08 7.91 -13.60
N PHE A 95 25.97 7.60 -14.90
CA PHE A 95 24.70 7.24 -15.52
C PHE A 95 24.09 5.99 -14.89
N THR A 96 24.92 4.99 -14.57
CA THR A 96 24.48 3.76 -13.88
C THR A 96 23.92 4.08 -12.50
N LEU A 97 24.59 4.92 -11.71
CA LEU A 97 24.11 5.34 -10.38
C LEU A 97 22.76 6.08 -10.45
N ILE A 98 22.61 7.04 -11.37
CA ILE A 98 21.35 7.76 -11.57
C ILE A 98 20.23 6.82 -12.03
N SER A 99 20.53 5.90 -12.95
CA SER A 99 19.56 4.89 -13.40
C SER A 99 19.10 3.99 -12.26
N GLY A 100 20.02 3.59 -11.37
CA GLY A 100 19.73 2.82 -10.16
C GLY A 100 18.82 3.57 -9.19
N ILE A 101 19.04 4.88 -8.98
CA ILE A 101 18.17 5.72 -8.15
C ILE A 101 16.77 5.78 -8.74
N LEU A 102 16.63 6.09 -10.03
CA LEU A 102 15.34 6.17 -10.72
C LEU A 102 14.58 4.84 -10.66
N GLN A 103 15.30 3.73 -10.87
CA GLN A 103 14.72 2.39 -10.83
C GLN A 103 14.18 2.02 -9.44
N ASN A 104 14.90 2.39 -8.37
CA ASN A 104 14.44 2.16 -6.99
C ASN A 104 13.26 3.07 -6.61
N ILE A 105 13.24 4.33 -7.06
CA ILE A 105 12.07 5.22 -6.88
C ILE A 105 10.85 4.63 -7.58
N MET A 106 11.00 4.15 -8.82
CA MET A 106 9.89 3.51 -9.55
C MET A 106 9.38 2.26 -8.82
N ALA A 107 10.28 1.40 -8.32
CA ALA A 107 9.90 0.24 -7.53
C ALA A 107 9.16 0.61 -6.24
N LEU A 108 9.60 1.68 -5.55
CA LEU A 108 8.92 2.21 -4.37
C LEU A 108 7.49 2.65 -4.68
N LEU A 109 7.30 3.39 -5.77
CA LEU A 109 5.99 3.87 -6.22
C LEU A 109 5.07 2.70 -6.61
N LEU A 110 5.61 1.68 -7.30
CA LEU A 110 4.88 0.47 -7.65
C LEU A 110 4.44 -0.34 -6.42
N LEU A 111 5.16 -0.25 -5.30
CA LEU A 111 4.75 -0.90 -4.06
C LEU A 111 3.67 -0.08 -3.32
N MET A 112 3.86 1.22 -3.22
CA MET A 112 3.05 2.09 -2.35
C MET A 112 1.71 2.52 -2.97
N ILE A 113 1.69 2.92 -4.24
CA ILE A 113 0.50 3.45 -4.91
C ILE A 113 -0.68 2.47 -4.93
N PRO A 114 -0.51 1.20 -5.34
CA PRO A 114 -1.65 0.31 -5.50
C PRO A 114 -2.16 -0.18 -4.12
N ALA A 115 -1.29 -0.25 -3.11
CA ALA A 115 -1.65 -0.51 -1.73
C ALA A 115 -2.47 0.64 -1.12
N ALA A 116 -2.02 1.89 -1.29
CA ALA A 116 -2.78 3.07 -0.85
C ALA A 116 -4.13 3.17 -1.57
N GLY A 117 -4.16 2.86 -2.88
CA GLY A 117 -5.39 2.81 -3.66
C GLY A 117 -6.36 1.73 -3.16
N CYS A 118 -5.86 0.54 -2.81
CA CYS A 118 -6.66 -0.53 -2.23
C CYS A 118 -7.26 -0.12 -0.87
N ASN A 119 -6.47 0.52 0.00
CA ASN A 119 -6.92 1.04 1.28
C ASN A 119 -8.04 2.06 1.12
N ARG A 120 -7.91 3.00 0.18
CA ARG A 120 -8.94 4.01 -0.09
C ARG A 120 -10.27 3.39 -0.51
N VAL A 121 -10.25 2.42 -1.44
CA VAL A 121 -11.49 1.76 -1.91
C VAL A 121 -12.11 0.90 -0.81
N THR A 122 -11.29 0.27 0.03
CA THR A 122 -11.76 -0.50 1.18
C THR A 122 -12.48 0.39 2.20
N ASN A 123 -11.91 1.55 2.51
CA ASN A 123 -12.54 2.54 3.38
C ASN A 123 -13.89 3.01 2.82
N LEU A 124 -13.96 3.31 1.52
CA LEU A 124 -15.23 3.69 0.85
C LEU A 124 -16.28 2.58 0.92
N ALA A 125 -15.90 1.33 0.65
CA ALA A 125 -16.80 0.19 0.77
C ALA A 125 -17.34 0.04 2.19
N GLN A 126 -16.49 0.25 3.20
CA GLN A 126 -16.87 0.18 4.60
C GLN A 126 -17.80 1.33 5.02
N GLU A 127 -17.54 2.57 4.59
CA GLU A 127 -18.44 3.71 4.80
C GLU A 127 -19.82 3.45 4.19
N THR A 128 -19.86 2.84 3.01
CA THR A 128 -21.10 2.52 2.30
C THR A 128 -21.90 1.43 3.04
N ILE A 129 -21.22 0.43 3.63
CA ILE A 129 -21.88 -0.56 4.48
C ILE A 129 -22.37 0.05 5.79
N ASN A 130 -21.62 0.98 6.37
CA ASN A 130 -21.99 1.67 7.60
C ASN A 130 -23.22 2.58 7.43
N SER A 131 -23.48 3.06 6.22
CA SER A 131 -24.68 3.85 5.90
C SER A 131 -25.92 3.00 5.60
N LEU A 132 -25.75 1.71 5.28
CA LEU A 132 -26.81 0.74 4.97
C LEU A 132 -27.95 0.68 6.02
N PRO A 133 -27.71 0.76 7.36
CA PRO A 133 -28.77 0.78 8.36
C PRO A 133 -29.68 2.01 8.31
N GLY A 134 -29.20 3.11 7.72
CA GLY A 134 -30.00 4.31 7.47
C GLY A 134 -30.96 4.14 6.29
N TRP A 135 -30.61 3.29 5.33
CA TRP A 135 -31.35 3.07 4.09
C TRP A 135 -32.39 1.95 4.22
N LEU A 136 -32.19 0.99 5.15
CA LEU A 136 -33.13 -0.09 5.44
C LEU A 136 -33.66 -0.04 6.88
N PRO A 137 -34.64 0.82 7.18
CA PRO A 137 -35.17 0.99 8.54
C PRO A 137 -35.80 -0.29 9.12
N GLN A 138 -36.36 -1.16 8.27
CA GLN A 138 -36.96 -2.43 8.68
C GLN A 138 -35.97 -3.42 9.33
N HIS A 139 -34.68 -3.33 8.99
CA HIS A 139 -33.65 -4.26 9.45
C HIS A 139 -32.55 -3.59 10.27
N ARG A 140 -32.75 -2.32 10.65
CA ARG A 140 -31.75 -1.45 11.27
C ARG A 140 -31.07 -2.04 12.50
N LYS A 141 -31.80 -2.68 13.41
CA LYS A 141 -31.23 -3.28 14.63
C LYS A 141 -30.29 -4.45 14.33
N ALA A 142 -30.73 -5.38 13.48
CA ALA A 142 -29.93 -6.53 13.08
C ALA A 142 -28.68 -6.11 12.29
N LEU A 143 -28.86 -5.15 11.36
CA LEU A 143 -27.77 -4.63 10.54
C LEU A 143 -26.74 -3.87 11.38
N LYS A 144 -27.19 -3.00 12.29
CA LYS A 144 -26.31 -2.24 13.18
C LYS A 144 -25.52 -3.16 14.10
N MET A 145 -26.12 -4.24 14.61
CA MET A 145 -25.43 -5.22 15.45
C MET A 145 -24.38 -6.01 14.66
N HIS A 146 -24.72 -6.49 13.46
CA HIS A 146 -23.78 -7.18 12.58
C HIS A 146 -22.61 -6.29 12.15
N ILE A 147 -22.88 -5.05 11.76
CA ILE A 147 -21.86 -4.09 11.37
C ILE A 147 -20.96 -3.74 12.56
N HIS A 148 -21.54 -3.50 13.74
CA HIS A 148 -20.76 -3.14 14.93
C HIS A 148 -19.84 -4.27 15.40
N GLN A 149 -20.32 -5.51 15.42
CA GLN A 149 -19.49 -6.68 15.74
C GLN A 149 -18.32 -6.84 14.76
N ARG A 150 -18.44 -6.36 13.52
CA ARG A 150 -17.50 -6.66 12.44
C ARG A 150 -16.60 -5.51 12.02
N ASN A 151 -17.02 -4.27 12.20
CA ASN A 151 -16.13 -3.09 12.14
C ASN A 151 -15.02 -3.15 13.18
N SER A 152 -15.21 -3.90 14.27
CA SER A 152 -14.11 -4.20 15.20
C SER A 152 -12.98 -5.05 14.59
N LYS A 153 -13.18 -5.60 13.38
CA LYS A 153 -12.27 -6.52 12.68
C LYS A 153 -11.89 -6.05 11.27
N THR A 154 -12.00 -4.76 10.93
CA THR A 154 -11.57 -4.30 9.61
C THR A 154 -10.06 -4.14 9.52
N PHE A 155 -9.48 -4.87 8.57
CA PHE A 155 -8.05 -4.95 8.32
C PHE A 155 -7.70 -4.08 7.10
N PRO A 156 -7.14 -2.88 7.31
CA PRO A 156 -6.47 -2.18 6.22
C PRO A 156 -5.35 -3.07 5.65
N MET A 157 -4.98 -2.89 4.38
CA MET A 157 -3.70 -3.39 3.91
C MET A 157 -2.59 -2.65 4.66
N THR A 158 -1.83 -3.41 5.43
CA THR A 158 -0.78 -2.91 6.31
C THR A 158 0.54 -3.54 5.92
N LEU A 159 1.60 -2.74 5.90
CA LEU A 159 2.95 -3.29 5.89
C LEU A 159 3.23 -3.85 7.30
N TRP A 160 3.44 -5.17 7.38
CA TRP A 160 3.76 -5.89 8.62
C TRP A 160 2.83 -5.58 9.81
N ASN A 161 1.56 -5.20 9.62
CA ASN A 161 0.69 -4.85 10.77
C ASN A 161 1.20 -3.63 11.61
N ILE A 162 2.27 -2.96 11.19
CA ILE A 162 2.92 -1.82 11.90
C ILE A 162 2.55 -0.50 11.23
N TYR A 163 2.42 -0.49 9.89
CA TYR A 163 2.06 0.71 9.15
C TYR A 163 0.88 0.46 8.19
N VAL A 164 -0.16 1.27 8.33
CA VAL A 164 -1.15 1.42 7.27
C VAL A 164 -0.44 2.05 6.09
N ILE A 165 -0.51 1.42 4.93
CA ILE A 165 0.12 1.96 3.71
C ILE A 165 -0.75 3.14 3.26
N ASP A 166 -0.28 4.35 3.56
CA ASP A 166 -0.90 5.60 3.14
C ASP A 166 0.14 6.51 2.44
N GLU A 167 -0.33 7.64 1.93
CA GLU A 167 0.51 8.64 1.27
C GLU A 167 1.53 9.27 2.24
N SER A 168 1.25 9.28 3.55
CA SER A 168 2.10 9.87 4.58
C SER A 168 3.36 9.04 4.86
N LEU A 169 3.29 7.71 4.79
CA LEU A 169 4.44 6.82 4.92
C LEU A 169 5.44 7.03 3.78
N LEU A 170 4.93 7.35 2.58
CA LEU A 170 5.74 7.65 1.41
C LEU A 170 6.52 8.96 1.64
N ILE A 171 5.83 9.99 2.14
CA ILE A 171 6.42 11.30 2.48
C ILE A 171 7.45 11.16 3.61
N SER A 172 7.15 10.38 4.64
CA SER A 172 8.06 10.20 5.77
C SER A 172 9.33 9.45 5.35
N ALA A 173 9.21 8.40 4.52
CA ALA A 173 10.37 7.69 3.98
C ALA A 173 11.31 8.62 3.19
N PHE A 174 10.76 9.46 2.30
CA PHE A 174 11.55 10.46 1.58
C PHE A 174 12.17 11.51 2.51
N GLY A 175 11.40 12.02 3.47
CA GLY A 175 11.89 12.99 4.45
C GLY A 175 13.06 12.44 5.25
N THR A 176 12.96 11.19 5.69
CA THR A 176 14.01 10.53 6.46
C THR A 176 15.28 10.33 5.63
N LEU A 177 15.14 9.94 4.36
CA LEU A 177 16.27 9.80 3.44
C LEU A 177 17.01 11.14 3.24
N LEU A 178 16.28 12.22 3.04
CA LEU A 178 16.83 13.58 2.91
C LEU A 178 17.51 14.07 4.19
N THR A 179 16.86 13.87 5.35
CA THR A 179 17.41 14.27 6.65
C THR A 179 18.71 13.54 6.95
N TYR A 180 18.75 12.21 6.77
CA TYR A 180 20.00 11.46 6.99
C TYR A 180 21.07 11.82 5.97
N GLY A 181 20.72 12.05 4.70
CA GLY A 181 21.68 12.55 3.70
C GLY A 181 22.30 13.89 4.10
N PHE A 182 21.50 14.83 4.59
CA PHE A 182 21.97 16.14 5.07
C PHE A 182 22.86 16.03 6.31
N LEU A 183 22.50 15.19 7.28
CA LEU A 183 23.30 14.95 8.49
C LEU A 183 24.69 14.40 8.15
N VAL A 184 24.75 13.37 7.29
CA VAL A 184 26.01 12.78 6.85
C VAL A 184 26.86 13.78 6.08
N GLY A 185 26.23 14.63 5.25
CA GLY A 185 26.91 15.71 4.53
C GLY A 185 27.60 16.72 5.44
N ASN A 186 26.90 17.16 6.49
CA ASN A 186 27.45 18.14 7.42
C ASN A 186 28.57 17.57 8.31
N ILE A 187 28.47 16.31 8.75
CA ILE A 187 29.51 15.68 9.58
C ILE A 187 30.84 15.61 8.83
N ARG A 188 30.81 15.34 7.51
CA ARG A 188 32.04 15.31 6.71
C ARG A 188 32.65 16.70 6.53
N ASN A 189 31.84 17.71 6.21
CA ASN A 189 32.32 19.10 6.06
C ASN A 189 32.94 19.70 7.33
N VAL A 190 32.69 19.12 8.51
CA VAL A 190 33.30 19.55 9.78
C VAL A 190 34.64 18.85 10.04
N ASN A 191 34.92 17.73 9.36
CA ASN A 191 36.13 16.93 9.52
C ASN A 191 37.15 17.11 8.36
N ASP A 192 36.79 17.83 7.30
CA ASP A 192 37.68 18.30 6.22
C ASP A 192 38.16 19.74 6.51
#